data_AF-A0A067RAX8-F1
#
_entry.id   AF-A0A067RAX8-F1
#
_cell.length_a   1.000
_cell.length_b   1.000
_cell.length_c   1.000
_cell.angle_alpha   90.00
_cell.angle_beta   90.00
_cell.angle_gamma   90.00
#
_symmetry.space_group_name_H-M   'P 1'
#
loop_
_entity.id
_entity.type
_entity.pdbx_description
1 polymer ?
#
loop_
_entity_poly.entity_id
_entity_poly.type
_entity_poly.pdbx_seq_one_letter_code
_entity_poly.pdbx_strand_id
1 'polypeptide(L)' 'LEQRTNIRFCVRRGKSASETFRMMKQVYRDNCLSRTRVF' A
#
# COMPACT_ATOMS: atom_id res chain seq x y z
N LEU A 1 7.02 4.55 -8.35
CA LEU A 1 7.62 3.20 -8.47
C LEU A 1 7.74 2.54 -7.10
N GLU A 2 8.40 3.17 -6.14
CA GLU A 2 8.59 2.67 -4.77
C GLU A 2 7.30 2.23 -4.07
N GLN A 3 6.24 3.06 -4.07
CA GLN A 3 4.97 2.69 -3.44
C GLN A 3 4.35 1.40 -4.02
N ARG A 4 4.46 1.19 -5.34
CA ARG A 4 3.94 -0.02 -5.99
C ARG A 4 4.76 -1.26 -5.62
N THR A 5 6.07 -1.12 -5.44
CA THR A 5 6.94 -2.18 -4.92
C THR A 5 6.54 -2.56 -3.50
N ASN A 6 6.28 -1.57 -2.63
CA ASN A 6 5.86 -1.81 -1.25
C ASN A 6 4.46 -2.44 -1.15
N ILE A 7 3.53 -2.05 -2.02
CA ILE A 7 2.22 -2.71 -2.15
C ILE A 7 2.41 -4.18 -2.57
N ARG A 8 3.20 -4.45 -3.62
CA ARG A 8 3.49 -5.83 -4.07
C ARG A 8 4.17 -6.66 -2.98
N PHE A 9 5.04 -6.06 -2.17
CA PHE A 9 5.65 -6.70 -1.01
C PHE A 9 4.61 -7.11 0.04
N CYS A 10 3.68 -6.21 0.39
CA CYS A 10 2.62 -6.50 1.35
C CYS A 10 1.68 -7.61 0.85
N VAL A 11 1.31 -7.58 -0.43
CA VAL A 11 0.50 -8.63 -1.07
C VAL A 11 1.22 -9.98 -1.03
N ARG A 12 2.53 -10.03 -1.36
CA ARG A 12 3.33 -11.27 -1.27
C ARG A 12 3.46 -11.80 0.16
N ARG A 13 3.36 -10.93 1.17
CA ARG A 13 3.31 -11.28 2.59
C ARG A 13 1.91 -11.72 3.06
N GLY A 14 0.94 -11.83 2.15
CA GLY A 14 -0.43 -12.25 2.45
C GLY A 14 -1.28 -11.17 3.11
N LYS A 15 -0.88 -9.90 3.05
CA LYS A 15 -1.66 -8.79 3.61
C LYS A 15 -2.87 -8.50 2.74
N SER A 16 -4.01 -8.26 3.38
CA SER A 16 -5.19 -7.77 2.69
C SER A 16 -4.93 -6.38 2.10
N ALA A 17 -5.69 -6.01 1.07
CA ALA A 17 -5.59 -4.69 0.47
C ALA A 17 -5.90 -3.56 1.48
N SER A 18 -6.80 -3.79 2.44
CA SER A 18 -7.09 -2.82 3.50
C SER A 18 -5.95 -2.66 4.51
N GLU A 19 -5.30 -3.76 4.91
CA GLU A 19 -4.08 -3.69 5.75
C GLU A 19 -2.95 -2.98 5.00
N THR A 20 -2.74 -3.35 3.74
CA THR A 20 -1.72 -2.74 2.88
C THR A 20 -1.95 -1.24 2.77
N PHE A 21 -3.18 -0.80 2.51
CA PHE A 21 -3.52 0.62 2.44
C PHE A 21 -3.24 1.37 3.75
N ARG A 22 -3.59 0.80 4.92
CA ARG A 22 -3.26 1.40 6.22
C ARG A 22 -1.75 1.55 6.43
N MET A 23 -0.98 0.51 6.11
CA MET A 23 0.49 0.55 6.21
C MET A 23 1.09 1.59 5.26
N MET A 24 0.62 1.64 4.01
CA MET A 24 1.04 2.64 3.04
C MET A 24 0.68 4.06 3.49
N LYS A 25 -0.50 4.28 4.09
CA LYS A 25 -0.90 5.59 4.62
C LYS A 25 -0.05 6.01 5.84
N GLN A 26 0.44 5.08 6.65
CA GLN A 26 1.36 5.40 7.75
C GLN A 26 2.72 5.89 7.25
N VAL A 27 3.26 5.25 6.21
CA VAL A 27 4.59 5.59 5.65
C VAL A 27 4.52 6.85 4.79
N TYR A 28 3.54 6.95 3.90
CA TYR A 28 3.49 8.01 2.88
C TYR A 28 2.54 9.16 3.22
N ARG A 29 1.72 9.04 4.27
CA ARG A 29 0.72 10.04 4.69
C ARG A 29 -0.05 10.61 3.51
N ASP A 30 0.00 11.90 3.27
CA ASP A 30 -0.76 12.58 2.22
C ASP A 30 -0.28 12.26 0.81
N ASN A 31 0.96 11.79 0.67
CA ASN A 31 1.52 11.32 -0.60
C ASN A 31 1.18 9.86 -0.91
N CYS A 32 0.41 9.17 -0.08
CA CYS A 32 -0.02 7.79 -0.33
C CYS A 32 -0.92 7.72 -1.57
N LEU A 33 -0.69 6.72 -2.43
CA LEU A 33 -1.60 6.38 -3.52
C LEU A 33 -3.03 6.22 -3.00
N SER A 34 -4.00 6.72 -3.78
CA SER A 34 -5.42 6.60 -3.46
C SER A 34 -5.84 5.13 -3.37
N ARG A 35 -6.88 4.85 -2.58
CA ARG A 35 -7.34 3.49 -2.29
C ARG A 35 -7.58 2.66 -3.56
N THR A 36 -8.16 3.28 -4.60
CA THR A 36 -8.43 2.69 -5.92
C THR A 36 -7.17 2.31 -6.71
N ARG A 37 -6.00 2.92 -6.40
CA ARG A 37 -4.71 2.59 -7.02
C ARG A 37 -3.91 1.56 -6.22
N VAL A 38 -4.41 1.17 -5.03
CA VAL A 38 -3.85 0.11 -4.18
C VAL A 38 -4.59 -1.22 -4.38
N PHE A 39 -5.87 -1.17 -4.73
CA PHE A 39 -6.64 -2.30 -5.27
C PHE A 39 -6.24 -2.57 -6.73
#